data_AF-A0A812PWU1-F1
#
_entry.id   AF-A0A812PWU1-F1
#
_cell.length_a   1.000
_cell.length_b   1.000
_cell.length_c   1.000
_cell.angle_alpha   90.00
_cell.angle_beta   90.00
_cell.angle_gamma   90.00
#
_symmetry.space_group_name_H-M   'P 1'
#
loop_
_entity.id
_entity.type
_entity.pdbx_description
1 polymer ?
#
loop_
_entity_poly.entity_id
_entity_poly.type
_entity_poly.pdbx_seq_one_letter_code
_entity_poly.pdbx_strand_id
1 'polypeptide(L)'
;MAPAPEQMSMEEAGSTPLALLTAYQSMKDAGYSQPGCGRGQRILVHAGAGGVGHLALQLAKIYEFEEIVTTCSAANEEFVKSLGATTIVDYKTEDFVTKYANNKFDLVVDPVGGDPIGCCCAAQSPGQGLGFRV
;
A
#
# COMPACT_ATOMS: atom_id res chain seq x y z
N MET A 1 -1.83 -26.08 11.36
CA MET A 1 -1.18 -24.77 11.62
C MET A 1 0.07 -24.70 10.76
N ALA A 2 0.39 -23.54 10.20
CA ALA A 2 1.65 -23.37 9.45
C ALA A 2 2.82 -23.23 10.44
N PRO A 3 3.98 -23.86 10.20
CA PRO A 3 5.16 -23.71 11.05
C PRO A 3 5.75 -22.29 10.91
N ALA A 4 6.29 -21.76 12.01
CA ALA A 4 7.02 -20.50 11.99
C ALA A 4 8.32 -20.65 11.17
N PRO A 5 8.68 -19.67 10.34
CA PRO A 5 9.97 -19.67 9.65
C PRO A 5 11.13 -19.66 10.64
N GLU A 6 12.21 -20.38 10.34
CA GLU A 6 13.39 -20.50 11.22
C GLU A 6 14.10 -19.15 11.44
N GLN A 7 13.99 -18.23 10.50
CA GLN A 7 14.63 -16.91 10.55
C GLN A 7 13.79 -15.83 11.26
N MET A 8 12.64 -16.18 11.84
CA MET A 8 11.68 -15.24 12.41
C MET A 8 11.45 -15.54 13.90
N SER A 9 11.40 -14.50 14.73
CA SER A 9 11.01 -14.67 16.14
C SER A 9 9.56 -15.13 16.26
N MET A 10 9.17 -15.66 17.41
CA MET A 10 7.77 -16.06 17.63
C MET A 10 6.81 -14.86 17.63
N GLU A 11 7.29 -13.70 18.09
CA GLU A 11 6.55 -12.44 18.09
C GLU A 11 6.29 -11.93 16.68
N GLU A 12 7.31 -11.99 15.82
CA GLU A 12 7.18 -11.65 14.40
C GLU A 12 6.28 -12.66 13.68
N ALA A 13 6.48 -13.95 13.92
CA ALA A 13 5.68 -15.03 13.32
C ALA A 13 4.21 -15.00 13.75
N GLY A 14 3.91 -14.50 14.95
CA GLY A 14 2.54 -14.36 15.45
C GLY A 14 1.81 -13.13 14.91
N SER A 15 2.52 -12.04 14.65
CA SER A 15 1.93 -10.75 14.25
C SER A 15 1.85 -10.56 12.73
N THR A 16 2.80 -11.12 11.98
CA THR A 16 2.91 -10.98 10.52
C THR A 16 1.74 -11.60 9.73
N PRO A 17 1.23 -12.80 10.04
CA PRO A 17 0.33 -13.52 9.14
C PRO A 17 -0.95 -12.75 8.84
N LEU A 18 -1.56 -12.14 9.86
CA LEU A 18 -2.81 -11.39 9.66
C LEU A 18 -2.58 -10.20 8.74
N ALA A 19 -1.62 -9.34 9.06
CA ALA A 19 -1.37 -8.12 8.29
C ALA A 19 -0.89 -8.43 6.86
N LEU A 20 -0.06 -9.46 6.69
CA LEU A 20 0.43 -9.90 5.38
C LEU A 20 -0.70 -10.46 4.53
N LEU A 21 -1.53 -11.35 5.08
CA LEU A 21 -2.66 -11.92 4.34
C LEU A 21 -3.66 -10.84 3.94
N THR A 22 -3.87 -9.85 4.80
CA THR A 22 -4.73 -8.70 4.50
C THR A 22 -4.18 -7.88 3.32
N ALA A 23 -2.89 -7.54 3.32
CA ALA A 23 -2.26 -6.83 2.19
C ALA A 23 -2.26 -7.69 0.92
N TYR A 24 -1.99 -8.98 1.04
CA TYR A 24 -1.92 -9.89 -0.10
C TYR A 24 -3.30 -10.12 -0.74
N GLN A 25 -4.34 -10.38 0.06
CA GLN A 25 -5.70 -10.59 -0.45
C GLN A 25 -6.25 -9.33 -1.10
N SER A 26 -6.04 -8.14 -0.52
CA SER A 26 -6.52 -6.89 -1.11
C SER A 26 -5.94 -6.64 -2.51
N MET A 27 -4.62 -6.87 -2.68
CA MET A 27 -3.95 -6.72 -3.97
C MET A 27 -4.35 -7.84 -4.94
N LYS A 28 -4.44 -9.08 -4.45
CA LYS A 28 -4.82 -10.24 -5.28
C LYS A 28 -6.24 -10.10 -5.84
N ASP A 29 -7.20 -9.66 -5.03
CA ASP A 29 -8.59 -9.48 -5.45
C ASP A 29 -8.72 -8.32 -6.46
N ALA A 30 -7.81 -7.35 -6.43
CA ALA A 30 -7.66 -6.32 -7.43
C ALA A 30 -6.91 -6.78 -8.71
N GLY A 31 -6.50 -8.05 -8.79
CA GLY A 31 -5.82 -8.65 -9.95
C GLY A 31 -4.30 -8.71 -9.86
N TYR A 32 -3.70 -8.26 -8.76
CA TYR A 32 -2.25 -8.19 -8.59
C TYR A 32 -1.74 -9.36 -7.76
N SER A 33 -1.22 -10.39 -8.43
CA SER A 33 -0.85 -11.66 -7.78
C SER A 33 0.50 -12.25 -8.20
N GLN A 34 1.23 -11.60 -9.11
CA GLN A 34 2.48 -12.11 -9.65
C GLN A 34 3.41 -10.97 -10.06
N PRO A 35 4.75 -11.17 -10.07
CA PRO A 35 5.69 -10.17 -10.57
C PRO A 35 5.33 -9.68 -11.98
N GLY A 36 5.52 -8.39 -12.21
CA GLY A 36 5.26 -7.75 -13.50
C GLY A 36 3.83 -7.30 -13.73
N CYS A 37 2.88 -7.68 -12.87
CA CYS A 37 1.50 -7.23 -13.00
C CYS A 37 1.31 -5.74 -12.74
N GLY A 38 2.22 -5.07 -12.01
CA GLY A 38 2.17 -3.62 -11.73
C GLY A 38 2.93 -2.74 -12.71
N ARG A 39 3.59 -3.31 -13.74
CA ARG A 39 4.40 -2.51 -14.67
C ARG A 39 3.53 -1.51 -15.43
N GLY A 40 3.98 -0.25 -15.49
CA GLY A 40 3.19 0.81 -16.11
C GLY A 40 2.09 1.38 -15.20
N GLN A 41 1.92 0.84 -13.99
CA GLN A 41 0.83 1.17 -13.10
C GLN A 41 1.31 1.85 -11.83
N ARG A 42 0.40 2.64 -11.26
CA ARG A 42 0.65 3.47 -10.08
C ARG A 42 -0.19 2.96 -8.92
N ILE A 43 0.44 2.82 -7.76
CA ILE A 43 -0.23 2.43 -6.52
C ILE A 43 -0.09 3.52 -5.48
N LEU A 44 -1.19 3.76 -4.76
CA LEU A 44 -1.21 4.53 -3.52
C LEU A 44 -1.42 3.59 -2.34
N VAL A 45 -0.54 3.68 -1.35
CA VAL A 45 -0.67 2.97 -0.08
C VAL A 45 -0.82 3.98 1.05
N HIS A 46 -1.98 4.01 1.71
CA HIS A 46 -2.17 4.83 2.90
C HIS A 46 -1.53 4.18 4.13
N ALA A 47 -1.02 5.03 5.03
CA ALA A 47 -0.37 4.61 6.26
C ALA A 47 0.73 3.55 6.02
N GLY A 48 1.68 3.85 5.14
CA GLY A 48 2.72 2.91 4.70
C GLY A 48 3.64 2.41 5.81
N ALA A 49 3.73 3.11 6.94
CA ALA A 49 4.48 2.64 8.11
C ALA A 49 3.64 1.80 9.10
N GLY A 50 2.35 1.60 8.82
CA GLY A 50 1.43 0.82 9.64
C GLY A 50 1.53 -0.68 9.38
N GLY A 51 0.79 -1.49 10.14
CA GLY A 51 0.85 -2.95 10.10
C GLY A 51 0.59 -3.57 8.71
N VAL A 52 -0.41 -3.08 7.98
CA VAL A 52 -0.71 -3.57 6.61
C VAL A 52 0.08 -2.81 5.55
N GLY A 53 0.22 -1.48 5.70
CA GLY A 53 0.83 -0.62 4.69
C GLY A 53 2.27 -1.00 4.34
N HIS A 54 3.10 -1.33 5.34
CA HIS A 54 4.50 -1.66 5.10
C HIS A 54 4.69 -2.97 4.34
N LEU A 55 3.72 -3.90 4.46
CA LEU A 55 3.69 -5.15 3.70
C LEU A 55 3.15 -4.91 2.30
N ALA A 56 2.15 -4.03 2.14
CA ALA A 56 1.66 -3.62 0.82
C ALA A 56 2.75 -2.92 -0.01
N LEU A 57 3.62 -2.10 0.59
CA LEU A 57 4.77 -1.50 -0.11
C LEU A 57 5.75 -2.55 -0.64
N GLN A 58 6.07 -3.56 0.18
CA GLN A 58 6.96 -4.63 -0.23
C GLN A 58 6.34 -5.48 -1.35
N LEU A 59 5.04 -5.79 -1.25
CA LEU A 59 4.31 -6.48 -2.31
C LEU A 59 4.27 -5.65 -3.60
N ALA A 60 4.01 -4.34 -3.51
CA ALA A 60 4.04 -3.45 -4.67
C ALA A 60 5.40 -3.45 -5.37
N LYS A 61 6.49 -3.46 -4.60
CA LYS A 61 7.85 -3.61 -5.14
C LYS A 61 8.06 -4.97 -5.82
N ILE A 62 7.61 -6.07 -5.21
CA ILE A 62 7.69 -7.43 -5.78
C ILE A 62 6.87 -7.54 -7.07
N TYR A 63 5.72 -6.88 -7.13
CA TYR A 63 4.84 -6.85 -8.30
C TYR A 63 5.27 -5.85 -9.39
N GLU A 64 6.38 -5.13 -9.15
CA GLU A 64 7.00 -4.21 -10.10
C GLU A 64 6.10 -3.03 -10.49
N PHE A 65 5.39 -2.45 -9.52
CA PHE A 65 4.70 -1.16 -9.71
C PHE A 65 5.68 -0.06 -10.11
N GLU A 66 5.30 0.78 -11.09
CA GLU A 66 6.16 1.85 -11.60
C GLU A 66 6.26 3.01 -10.61
N GLU A 67 5.13 3.41 -10.03
CA GLU A 67 5.09 4.44 -8.98
C GLU A 67 4.39 3.90 -7.74
N ILE A 68 5.11 3.91 -6.62
CA ILE A 68 4.64 3.45 -5.32
C ILE A 68 4.58 4.68 -4.40
N VAL A 69 3.39 5.28 -4.32
CA VAL A 69 3.14 6.46 -3.49
C VAL A 69 2.63 6.02 -2.13
N THR A 70 3.14 6.62 -1.06
CA THR A 70 2.67 6.31 0.30
C THR A 70 2.47 7.54 1.15
N THR A 71 1.54 7.45 2.11
CA THR A 71 1.43 8.44 3.20
C THR A 71 2.12 7.92 4.47
N CYS A 72 2.96 8.73 5.09
CA CYS A 72 3.54 8.46 6.41
C CYS A 72 3.95 9.77 7.10
N SER A 73 4.28 9.73 8.38
CA SER A 73 4.92 10.87 9.04
C SER A 73 6.38 10.99 8.61
N ALA A 74 6.96 12.18 8.70
CA ALA A 74 8.38 12.43 8.40
C ALA A 74 9.35 11.47 9.15
N ALA A 75 9.01 11.10 10.40
CA ALA A 75 9.82 10.18 11.20
C ALA A 75 9.94 8.76 10.60
N ASN A 76 9.03 8.38 9.69
CA ASN A 76 9.02 7.06 9.06
C ASN A 76 9.45 7.10 7.59
N GLU A 77 9.94 8.24 7.10
CA GLU A 77 10.26 8.42 5.68
C GLU A 77 11.34 7.44 5.22
N GLU A 78 12.45 7.34 5.94
CA GLU A 78 13.54 6.41 5.61
C GLU A 78 13.08 4.95 5.63
N PHE A 79 12.23 4.60 6.60
CA PHE A 79 11.66 3.26 6.72
C PHE A 79 10.86 2.90 5.46
N VAL A 80 9.89 3.73 5.05
CA VAL A 80 9.05 3.40 3.89
C VAL A 80 9.82 3.46 2.56
N LYS A 81 10.85 4.31 2.44
CA LYS A 81 11.79 4.28 1.28
C LYS A 81 12.47 2.94 1.17
N SER A 82 12.98 2.40 2.29
CA SER A 82 13.68 1.11 2.28
C SER A 82 12.81 -0.05 1.77
N LEU A 83 11.49 0.06 1.99
CA LEU A 83 10.49 -0.95 1.59
C LEU A 83 10.06 -0.86 0.12
N GLY A 84 10.38 0.24 -0.57
CA GLY A 84 10.07 0.41 -1.99
C GLY A 84 9.21 1.62 -2.35
N ALA A 85 8.85 2.48 -1.40
CA ALA A 85 8.13 3.71 -1.74
C ALA A 85 9.00 4.61 -2.63
N THR A 86 8.45 5.04 -3.76
CA THR A 86 9.09 5.98 -4.70
C THR A 86 8.75 7.42 -4.37
N THR A 87 7.52 7.65 -3.90
CA THR A 87 7.01 8.98 -3.54
C THR A 87 6.39 8.90 -2.15
N ILE A 88 6.74 9.86 -1.29
CA ILE A 88 6.24 9.93 0.08
C ILE A 88 5.51 11.24 0.26
N VAL A 89 4.36 11.16 0.91
CA VAL A 89 3.51 12.30 1.24
C VAL A 89 3.38 12.37 2.75
N ASP A 90 3.82 13.48 3.34
CA ASP A 90 3.57 13.73 4.76
C ASP A 90 2.14 14.23 4.96
N TYR A 91 1.27 13.35 5.45
CA TYR A 91 -0.14 13.62 5.65
C TYR A 91 -0.42 14.76 6.66
N LYS A 92 0.58 15.18 7.46
CA LYS A 92 0.44 16.29 8.40
C LYS A 92 0.67 17.66 7.78
N THR A 93 1.44 17.70 6.70
CA THR A 93 1.94 18.96 6.11
C THR A 93 1.48 19.17 4.69
N GLU A 94 1.10 18.09 3.99
CA GLU A 94 0.67 18.12 2.61
C GLU A 94 -0.82 17.78 2.47
N ASP A 95 -1.56 18.65 1.77
CA ASP A 95 -2.90 18.33 1.31
C ASP A 95 -2.82 17.37 0.12
N PHE A 96 -2.84 16.08 0.46
CA PHE A 96 -2.83 14.96 -0.48
C PHE A 96 -3.96 15.08 -1.52
N VAL A 97 -5.14 15.55 -1.10
CA VAL A 97 -6.33 15.60 -1.95
C VAL A 97 -6.11 16.54 -3.12
N THR A 98 -5.63 17.74 -2.84
CA THR A 98 -5.35 18.74 -3.88
C THR A 98 -4.19 18.32 -4.77
N LYS A 99 -3.15 17.68 -4.21
CA LYS A 99 -1.95 17.28 -4.96
C LYS A 99 -2.21 16.16 -5.98
N TYR A 100 -3.12 15.24 -5.66
CA TYR A 100 -3.42 14.09 -6.53
C TYR A 100 -4.83 14.10 -7.13
N ALA A 101 -5.61 15.18 -6.97
CA ALA A 101 -6.94 15.33 -7.58
C ALA A 101 -6.98 15.06 -9.10
N ASN A 102 -5.88 15.36 -9.81
CA ASN A 102 -5.75 15.14 -11.26
C ASN A 102 -4.87 13.92 -11.62
N ASN A 103 -4.30 13.22 -10.63
CA ASN A 103 -3.42 12.08 -10.83
C ASN A 103 -4.15 10.80 -10.45
N LYS A 104 -4.39 9.96 -11.44
CA LYS A 104 -5.08 8.69 -11.21
C LYS A 104 -4.09 7.59 -10.86
N PHE A 105 -4.44 6.81 -9.84
CA PHE A 105 -3.81 5.58 -9.39
C PHE A 105 -4.63 4.39 -9.92
N ASP A 106 -3.94 3.34 -10.31
CA ASP A 106 -4.54 2.09 -10.79
C ASP A 106 -4.90 1.15 -9.63
N LEU A 107 -4.27 1.37 -8.47
CA LEU A 107 -4.60 0.69 -7.22
C LEU A 107 -4.47 1.65 -6.03
N VAL A 108 -5.45 1.62 -5.14
CA VAL A 108 -5.38 2.29 -3.85
C VAL A 108 -5.58 1.27 -2.75
N VAL A 109 -4.60 1.14 -1.85
CA VAL A 109 -4.68 0.34 -0.64
C VAL A 109 -4.87 1.28 0.55
N ASP A 110 -6.09 1.31 1.08
CA ASP A 110 -6.44 2.17 2.22
C ASP A 110 -6.83 1.36 3.46
N PRO A 111 -5.88 1.14 4.39
CA PRO A 111 -6.16 0.50 5.67
C PRO A 111 -6.69 1.47 6.74
N VAL A 112 -6.78 2.78 6.46
CA VAL A 112 -7.15 3.80 7.45
C VAL A 112 -8.67 3.97 7.52
N GLY A 113 -9.35 4.00 6.37
CA GLY A 113 -10.79 4.27 6.28
C GLY A 113 -11.20 5.69 6.72
N GLY A 114 -12.45 6.10 6.42
CA GLY A 114 -13.00 7.42 6.79
C GLY A 114 -13.10 8.42 5.64
N ASP A 115 -13.19 9.73 5.92
CA ASP A 115 -13.35 10.81 4.93
C ASP A 115 -12.31 10.92 3.78
N PRO A 116 -11.09 10.33 3.83
CA PRO A 116 -10.21 10.24 2.65
C PRO A 116 -10.81 9.47 1.46
N ILE A 117 -11.90 8.73 1.68
CA ILE A 117 -12.61 7.91 0.68
C ILE A 117 -13.11 8.74 -0.51
N GLY A 118 -13.58 9.98 -0.29
CA GLY A 118 -13.98 10.86 -1.39
C GLY A 118 -12.82 11.16 -2.34
N CYS A 119 -11.60 11.26 -1.79
CA CYS A 119 -10.38 11.47 -2.54
C CYS A 119 -9.88 10.20 -3.24
N CYS A 120 -10.02 9.02 -2.62
CA CYS A 120 -9.61 7.76 -3.22
C CYS A 120 -10.45 7.42 -4.45
N CYS A 121 -11.77 7.64 -4.41
CA CYS A 121 -12.65 7.46 -5.57
C CYS A 121 -12.34 8.47 -6.70
N ALA A 122 -11.96 9.70 -6.34
CA ALA A 122 -11.56 10.73 -7.31
C ALA A 122 -10.21 10.43 -7.97
N ALA A 123 -9.29 9.82 -7.21
CA ALA A 123 -7.94 9.48 -7.66
C ALA A 123 -7.85 8.11 -8.35
N GLN A 124 -8.95 7.38 -8.60
CA GLN A 124 -8.91 6.09 -9.31
C GLN A 124 -9.14 6.23 -10.82
N SER A 125 -8.42 5.43 -11.61
CA SER A 125 -8.62 5.29 -13.06
C SER A 125 -10.04 4.77 -13.37
N PRO A 126 -10.78 5.34 -14.36
CA PRO A 126 -12.11 4.86 -14.69
C PRO A 126 -12.03 3.42 -15.23
N GLY A 127 -12.68 2.47 -14.56
CA GLY A 127 -12.85 1.09 -15.02
C GLY A 127 -11.84 0.07 -14.49
N GLN A 128 -10.89 0.45 -13.64
CA GLN A 128 -9.95 -0.48 -13.00
C GLN A 128 -9.74 -0.09 -11.52
N GLY A 129 -10.03 -1.03 -10.61
CA GLY A 129 -9.64 -0.94 -9.20
C GLY A 129 -10.80 -1.06 -8.22
N LEU A 130 -10.96 -2.25 -7.62
CA LEU A 130 -11.67 -2.37 -6.35
C LEU A 130 -10.87 -1.60 -5.29
N GLY A 131 -11.43 -0.55 -4.69
CA GLY A 131 -10.96 -0.05 -3.41
C GLY A 131 -11.23 -1.12 -2.35
N PHE A 132 -10.20 -1.85 -1.94
CA PHE A 132 -10.37 -2.91 -0.96
C PHE A 132 -10.31 -2.32 0.45
N ARG A 133 -11.39 -2.55 1.20
CA ARG A 133 -11.60 -2.09 2.58
C ARG A 133 -11.25 -3.23 3.53
N VAL A 134 -10.44 -2.94 4.55
CA VAL A 134 -10.15 -3.84 5.67
C VAL A 134 -10.92 -3.43 6.92
#